data_AF-A0A6G0XC63-F1
#
_entry.id   AF-A0A6G0XC63-F1
#
_cell.length_a   1.000
_cell.length_b   1.000
_cell.length_c   1.000
_cell.angle_alpha   90.00
_cell.angle_beta   90.00
_cell.angle_gamma   90.00
#
_symmetry.space_group_name_H-M   'P 1'
#
loop_
_entity.id
_entity.type
_entity.pdbx_description
1 polymer ?
#
loop_
_entity_poly.entity_id
_entity_poly.type
_entity_poly.pdbx_seq_one_letter_code
_entity_poly.pdbx_strand_id
1 'polypeptide(L)'
;MQDAHHQSEALCMYKSGKCGEKRAWKNGKQLKLCEAHRIEQNAIKMRSDKSLSLRRKMIREEKKKLDRLRRAEERKKMYWDASSSSSSSDEQMQWNGPFVDISDEIVTATCLETLERLGTQVLMPLYEEHPELSQAQKVTMLKFALMEMHKKMMHQIQSMEQAGCLFHRDASGSSPSRIS
;
A
#
# COMPACT_ATOMS: atom_id res chain seq x y z
N MET A 1 -73.30 -26.01 -11.27
CA MET A 1 -71.97 -25.92 -10.62
C MET A 1 -70.83 -25.85 -11.64
N GLN A 2 -70.91 -24.93 -12.62
CA GLN A 2 -69.92 -24.85 -13.73
C GLN A 2 -69.05 -23.56 -13.70
N ASP A 3 -69.34 -22.61 -12.79
CA ASP A 3 -68.66 -21.31 -12.74
C ASP A 3 -67.37 -21.28 -11.92
N ALA A 4 -67.16 -22.24 -11.01
CA ALA A 4 -65.99 -22.25 -10.12
C ALA A 4 -64.68 -22.62 -10.84
N HIS A 5 -64.75 -23.45 -11.88
CA HIS A 5 -63.56 -23.86 -12.65
C HIS A 5 -63.02 -22.75 -13.56
N HIS A 6 -63.88 -21.91 -14.13
CA HIS A 6 -63.46 -20.80 -15.00
C HIS A 6 -62.80 -19.64 -14.23
N GLN A 7 -63.14 -19.44 -12.95
CA GLN A 7 -62.52 -18.39 -12.14
C GLN A 7 -61.08 -18.74 -11.77
N SER A 8 -60.76 -20.01 -11.53
CA SER A 8 -59.39 -20.48 -11.23
C SER A 8 -58.40 -20.21 -12.38
N GLU A 9 -58.84 -20.34 -13.63
CA GLU A 9 -57.99 -20.09 -14.81
C GLU A 9 -57.69 -18.61 -15.05
N ALA A 10 -58.49 -17.69 -14.51
CA ALA A 10 -58.27 -16.26 -14.65
C ALA A 10 -57.36 -15.68 -13.55
N LEU A 11 -57.05 -16.45 -12.50
CA LEU A 11 -56.35 -15.99 -11.30
C LEU A 11 -54.84 -16.20 -11.35
N CYS A 12 -54.11 -15.32 -10.69
CA CYS A 12 -52.66 -15.28 -10.66
C CYS A 12 -52.05 -16.55 -10.04
N MET A 13 -51.16 -17.20 -10.79
CA MET A 13 -50.45 -18.42 -10.38
C MET A 13 -49.13 -18.10 -9.65
N TYR A 14 -49.15 -17.17 -8.69
CA TYR A 14 -47.94 -16.90 -7.91
C TYR A 14 -47.60 -18.09 -7.01
N LYS A 15 -46.31 -18.29 -6.71
CA LYS A 15 -45.79 -19.48 -6.00
C LYS A 15 -46.46 -19.81 -4.67
N SER A 16 -47.12 -18.85 -4.03
CA SER A 16 -47.87 -19.06 -2.78
C SER A 16 -49.29 -19.60 -2.99
N GLY A 17 -49.82 -19.62 -4.22
CA GLY A 17 -51.16 -20.11 -4.57
C GLY A 17 -52.33 -19.26 -4.04
N LYS A 18 -52.07 -18.21 -3.24
CA LYS A 18 -53.08 -17.42 -2.52
C LYS A 18 -53.46 -16.10 -3.22
N CYS A 19 -53.03 -15.89 -4.46
CA CYS A 19 -53.29 -14.63 -5.15
C CYS A 19 -54.67 -14.62 -5.80
N GLY A 20 -55.60 -13.85 -5.23
CA GLY A 20 -56.94 -13.63 -5.77
C GLY A 20 -57.02 -12.61 -6.92
N GLU A 21 -55.89 -12.08 -7.37
CA GLU A 21 -55.84 -11.10 -8.45
C GLU A 21 -55.91 -11.75 -9.84
N LYS A 22 -56.55 -11.06 -10.78
CA LYS A 22 -56.62 -11.50 -12.17
C LYS A 22 -55.25 -11.48 -12.83
N ARG A 23 -55.01 -12.45 -13.72
CA ARG A 23 -53.81 -12.52 -14.56
C ARG A 23 -53.66 -11.27 -15.42
N ALA A 24 -52.44 -10.76 -15.54
CA ALA A 24 -52.12 -9.63 -16.40
C ALA A 24 -52.15 -10.03 -17.88
N TRP A 25 -52.33 -9.04 -18.75
CA TRP A 25 -52.26 -9.21 -20.20
C TRP A 25 -51.07 -8.42 -20.75
N LYS A 26 -50.34 -9.02 -21.70
CA LYS A 26 -49.27 -8.32 -22.42
C LYS A 26 -49.32 -8.72 -23.90
N ASN A 27 -49.44 -7.73 -24.78
CA ASN A 27 -49.49 -7.91 -26.24
C ASN A 27 -50.51 -9.00 -26.66
N GLY A 28 -51.73 -8.92 -26.12
CA GLY A 28 -52.80 -9.87 -26.43
C GLY A 28 -52.64 -11.27 -25.81
N LYS A 29 -51.57 -11.55 -25.07
CA LYS A 29 -51.38 -12.82 -24.35
C LYS A 29 -51.63 -12.64 -22.85
N GLN A 30 -52.47 -13.50 -22.28
CA GLN A 30 -52.65 -13.58 -20.84
C GLN A 30 -51.42 -14.22 -20.20
N LEU A 31 -50.89 -13.58 -19.17
CA LEU A 31 -49.71 -14.03 -18.44
C LEU A 31 -50.10 -14.91 -17.26
N LYS A 32 -49.14 -15.61 -16.67
CA LYS A 32 -49.39 -16.48 -15.51
C LYS A 32 -49.62 -15.71 -14.21
N LEU A 33 -49.11 -14.48 -14.12
CA LEU A 33 -49.12 -13.66 -12.91
C LEU A 33 -49.95 -12.40 -13.11
N CYS A 34 -50.51 -11.87 -12.02
CA CYS A 34 -51.07 -10.52 -11.98
C CYS A 34 -49.97 -9.46 -12.13
N GLU A 35 -50.38 -8.22 -12.36
CA GLU A 35 -49.43 -7.13 -12.60
C GLU A 35 -48.55 -6.84 -11.37
N ALA A 36 -49.11 -6.91 -10.16
CA ALA A 36 -48.37 -6.71 -8.93
C ALA A 36 -47.18 -7.69 -8.80
N HIS A 37 -47.43 -8.99 -8.98
CA HIS A 37 -46.38 -10.01 -8.90
C HIS A 37 -45.38 -9.93 -10.06
N ARG A 38 -45.77 -9.43 -11.23
CA ARG A 38 -44.83 -9.16 -12.34
C ARG A 38 -43.88 -8.04 -12.00
N ILE A 39 -44.40 -6.95 -11.44
CA ILE A 39 -43.60 -5.80 -11.01
C ILE A 39 -42.65 -6.22 -9.90
N GLU A 40 -43.14 -7.00 -8.93
CA GLU A 40 -42.31 -7.52 -7.84
C GLU A 40 -41.19 -8.43 -8.36
N GLN A 41 -41.49 -9.39 -9.24
CA GLN A 41 -40.48 -10.25 -9.85
C GLN A 41 -39.45 -9.47 -10.66
N ASN A 42 -39.89 -8.46 -11.43
CA ASN A 42 -38.98 -7.58 -12.16
C ASN A 42 -38.09 -6.77 -11.21
N ALA A 43 -38.65 -6.25 -10.11
CA ALA A 43 -37.88 -5.52 -9.10
C ALA A 43 -36.84 -6.43 -8.43
N ILE A 44 -37.20 -7.68 -8.09
CA ILE A 44 -36.28 -8.68 -7.55
C ILE A 44 -35.17 -8.98 -8.55
N LYS A 45 -35.52 -9.24 -9.82
CA LYS A 45 -34.56 -9.52 -10.89
C LYS A 45 -33.59 -8.35 -11.11
N MET A 46 -34.11 -7.13 -11.16
CA MET A 46 -33.30 -5.91 -11.31
C MET A 46 -32.32 -5.75 -10.14
N ARG A 47 -32.75 -6.02 -8.91
CA ARG A 47 -31.86 -6.01 -7.73
C ARG A 47 -30.77 -7.07 -7.82
N SER A 48 -31.11 -8.30 -8.21
CA SER A 48 -30.12 -9.38 -8.36
C SER A 48 -29.12 -9.08 -9.48
N ASP A 49 -29.59 -8.58 -10.62
CA ASP A 49 -28.75 -8.24 -11.77
C ASP A 49 -27.79 -7.09 -11.42
N LYS A 50 -28.28 -6.08 -10.68
CA LYS A 50 -27.44 -4.98 -10.18
C LYS A 50 -26.36 -5.48 -9.21
N SER A 51 -26.73 -6.32 -8.24
CA SER A 51 -25.77 -6.90 -7.28
C SER A 51 -24.70 -7.72 -8.00
N LEU A 52 -25.11 -8.58 -8.94
CA LEU A 52 -24.18 -9.38 -9.73
C LEU A 52 -23.25 -8.51 -10.58
N SER A 53 -23.78 -7.44 -11.19
CA SER A 53 -23.00 -6.48 -11.96
C SER A 53 -21.94 -5.77 -11.11
N LEU A 54 -22.31 -5.30 -9.91
CA LEU A 54 -21.38 -4.69 -8.97
C LEU A 54 -20.29 -5.67 -8.52
N ARG A 55 -20.65 -6.90 -8.18
CA ARG A 55 -19.68 -7.95 -7.81
C ARG A 55 -18.69 -8.21 -8.94
N ARG A 56 -19.16 -8.33 -10.18
CA ARG A 56 -18.29 -8.48 -11.36
C ARG A 56 -17.37 -7.28 -11.56
N LYS A 57 -17.85 -6.05 -11.30
CA LYS A 57 -17.03 -4.83 -11.38
C LYS A 57 -15.91 -4.85 -10.33
N MET A 58 -16.23 -5.17 -9.07
CA MET A 58 -15.22 -5.24 -8.00
C MET A 58 -14.14 -6.28 -8.29
N ILE A 59 -14.50 -7.48 -8.76
CA ILE A 59 -13.53 -8.52 -9.13
C ILE A 59 -12.57 -8.04 -10.22
N ARG A 60 -13.06 -7.28 -11.22
CA ARG A 60 -12.19 -6.71 -12.26
C ARG A 60 -11.26 -5.64 -11.71
N GLU A 61 -11.73 -4.82 -10.78
CA GLU A 61 -10.92 -3.77 -10.14
C GLU A 61 -9.85 -4.35 -9.22
N GLU A 62 -10.18 -5.39 -8.44
CA GLU A 62 -9.22 -6.13 -7.62
C GLU A 62 -8.14 -6.79 -8.47
N LYS A 63 -8.52 -7.47 -9.56
CA LYS A 63 -7.54 -8.05 -10.49
C LYS A 63 -6.59 -6.98 -11.05
N LYS A 64 -7.12 -5.82 -11.45
CA LYS A 64 -6.30 -4.70 -11.90
C LYS A 64 -5.38 -4.16 -10.80
N LYS A 65 -5.86 -4.07 -9.56
CA LYS A 65 -5.06 -3.62 -8.41
C LYS A 65 -3.92 -4.60 -8.12
N LEU A 66 -4.22 -5.89 -8.11
CA LEU A 66 -3.23 -6.96 -7.92
C LEU A 66 -2.18 -6.95 -9.02
N ASP A 67 -2.59 -6.83 -10.28
CA ASP A 67 -1.69 -6.71 -11.43
C ASP A 67 -0.78 -5.46 -11.37
N ARG A 68 -1.26 -4.36 -10.77
CA ARG A 68 -0.43 -3.16 -10.53
C ARG A 68 0.58 -3.37 -9.41
N LEU A 69 0.17 -4.01 -8.32
CA LEU A 69 1.06 -4.36 -7.21
C LEU A 69 2.16 -5.30 -7.67
N ARG A 70 1.81 -6.36 -8.42
CA ARG A 70 2.79 -7.29 -8.98
C ARG A 70 3.83 -6.59 -9.85
N ARG A 71 3.41 -5.69 -10.75
CA ARG A 71 4.35 -4.89 -11.56
C ARG A 71 5.22 -3.94 -10.73
N ALA A 72 4.69 -3.40 -9.64
CA ALA A 72 5.47 -2.54 -8.75
C ALA A 72 6.52 -3.35 -7.99
N GLU A 73 6.17 -4.55 -7.55
CA GLU A 73 7.09 -5.51 -6.92
C GLU A 73 8.16 -6.00 -7.90
N GLU A 74 7.79 -6.34 -9.15
CA GLU A 74 8.72 -6.67 -10.22
C GLU A 74 9.72 -5.51 -10.46
N ARG A 75 9.26 -4.25 -10.50
CA ARG A 75 10.16 -3.08 -10.60
C ARG A 75 11.06 -2.91 -9.38
N LYS A 76 10.53 -3.13 -8.18
CA LYS A 76 11.31 -3.07 -6.93
C LYS A 76 12.42 -4.13 -6.95
N LYS A 77 12.11 -5.33 -7.43
CA LYS A 77 13.08 -6.40 -7.62
C LYS A 77 14.14 -6.03 -8.65
N MET A 78 13.76 -5.49 -9.81
CA MET A 78 14.75 -5.02 -10.80
C MET A 78 15.69 -3.96 -10.23
N TYR A 79 15.18 -3.01 -9.43
CA TYR A 79 16.01 -2.01 -8.76
C TYR A 79 16.98 -2.65 -7.77
N TRP A 80 16.52 -3.65 -7.01
CA TRP A 80 17.36 -4.41 -6.07
C TRP A 80 18.44 -5.22 -6.78
N ASP A 81 18.06 -5.94 -7.83
CA ASP A 81 18.97 -6.75 -8.64
C ASP A 81 19.98 -5.87 -9.41
N ALA A 82 19.59 -4.69 -9.90
CA ALA A 82 20.49 -3.70 -10.50
C ALA A 82 21.49 -3.12 -9.47
N SER A 83 21.03 -2.91 -8.23
CA SER A 83 21.89 -2.50 -7.12
C SER A 83 22.83 -3.61 -6.67
N SER A 84 22.46 -4.88 -6.90
CA SER A 84 23.29 -6.05 -6.55
C SER A 84 24.25 -6.46 -7.68
N SER A 85 23.90 -6.19 -8.94
CA SER A 85 24.73 -6.47 -10.13
C SER A 85 25.75 -5.37 -10.44
N SER A 86 25.56 -4.18 -9.89
CA SER A 86 26.62 -3.15 -9.84
C SER A 86 27.74 -3.48 -8.83
N SER A 87 27.60 -4.59 -8.09
CA SER A 87 28.60 -5.16 -7.17
C SER A 87 29.25 -6.44 -7.71
N SER A 88 29.32 -6.61 -9.04
CA SER A 88 29.94 -7.77 -9.72
C SER A 88 31.36 -7.46 -10.21
N SER A 89 32.15 -6.81 -9.39
CA SER A 89 33.61 -6.89 -9.42
C SER A 89 34.03 -7.08 -7.97
N ASP A 90 34.94 -8.02 -7.77
CA ASP A 90 35.41 -8.56 -6.49
C ASP A 90 35.38 -7.58 -5.30
N GLU A 91 35.06 -8.16 -4.14
CA GLU A 91 34.81 -7.48 -2.86
C GLU A 91 33.39 -6.94 -2.72
N GLN A 92 32.45 -7.85 -2.48
CA GLN A 92 31.45 -7.58 -1.44
C GLN A 92 32.26 -7.29 -0.17
N MET A 93 32.62 -6.01 0.04
CA MET A 93 32.94 -5.48 1.36
C MET A 93 31.67 -5.66 2.19
N GLN A 94 31.47 -6.90 2.67
CA GLN A 94 30.84 -7.16 3.93
C GLN A 94 31.59 -6.23 4.88
N TRP A 95 30.94 -5.14 5.23
CA TRP A 95 31.49 -4.09 6.04
C TRP A 95 31.71 -4.70 7.43
N ASN A 96 32.84 -5.38 7.60
CA ASN A 96 33.36 -5.88 8.87
C ASN A 96 34.14 -4.74 9.54
N GLY A 97 33.64 -3.50 9.44
CA GLY A 97 34.13 -2.45 10.30
C GLY A 97 33.75 -2.77 11.75
N PRO A 98 34.36 -2.08 12.72
CA PRO A 98 34.28 -2.44 14.14
C PRO A 98 32.90 -2.17 14.78
N PHE A 99 31.85 -2.07 13.97
CA PHE A 99 30.49 -1.90 14.44
C PHE A 99 30.00 -3.23 15.01
N VAL A 100 30.08 -3.27 16.33
CA VAL A 100 29.18 -4.03 17.19
C VAL A 100 27.80 -4.09 16.55
N ASP A 101 27.16 -5.26 16.57
CA ASP A 101 25.77 -5.46 16.17
C ASP A 101 24.88 -4.62 17.12
N ILE A 102 24.72 -3.33 16.82
CA ILE A 102 23.95 -2.39 17.62
C ILE A 102 22.49 -2.71 17.34
N SER A 103 21.76 -3.15 18.37
CA SER A 103 20.32 -3.44 18.28
C SER A 103 19.57 -2.32 17.56
N ASP A 104 18.69 -2.69 16.62
CA ASP A 104 17.79 -1.79 15.89
C ASP A 104 17.02 -0.85 16.84
N GLU A 105 16.76 -1.29 18.07
CA GLU A 105 16.11 -0.49 19.11
C GLU A 105 16.96 0.72 19.54
N ILE A 106 18.27 0.54 19.67
CA ILE A 106 19.21 1.61 20.07
C ILE A 106 19.39 2.61 18.93
N VAL A 107 19.50 2.13 17.69
CA VAL A 107 19.57 2.99 16.50
C VAL A 107 18.28 3.81 16.39
N THR A 108 17.12 3.15 16.54
CA THR A 108 15.82 3.82 16.49
C THR A 108 15.67 4.86 17.60
N ALA A 109 16.06 4.53 18.84
CA ALA A 109 16.03 5.47 19.96
C ALA A 109 16.91 6.71 19.69
N THR A 110 18.13 6.50 19.19
CA THR A 110 19.07 7.59 18.86
C THR A 110 18.55 8.47 17.72
N CYS A 111 17.91 7.88 16.71
CA CYS A 111 17.26 8.63 15.64
C CYS A 111 16.09 9.48 16.16
N LEU A 112 15.25 8.93 17.03
CA LEU A 112 14.13 9.65 17.62
C LEU A 112 14.60 10.83 18.48
N GLU A 113 15.62 10.63 19.33
CA GLU A 113 16.21 11.70 20.13
C GLU A 113 16.80 12.81 19.24
N THR A 114 17.47 12.45 18.15
CA THR A 114 18.03 13.42 17.20
C THR A 114 16.93 14.25 16.52
N LEU A 115 15.83 13.61 16.14
CA LEU A 115 14.67 14.29 15.53
C LEU A 115 13.96 15.19 16.54
N GLU A 116 13.81 14.74 17.79
CA GLU A 116 13.25 15.54 18.87
C GLU A 116 14.08 16.79 19.13
N ARG A 117 15.41 16.64 19.18
CA ARG A 117 16.33 17.78 19.33
C ARG A 117 16.24 18.75 18.16
N LEU A 118 16.15 18.25 16.93
CA LEU A 118 15.97 19.10 15.75
C LEU A 118 14.65 19.89 15.82
N GLY A 119 13.57 19.24 16.24
CA GLY A 119 12.28 19.87 16.44
C GLY A 119 12.34 20.97 17.49
N THR A 120 12.80 20.63 18.69
CA THR A 120 12.75 21.49 19.88
C THR A 120 13.79 22.60 19.90
N GLN A 121 15.02 22.34 19.44
CA GLN A 121 16.13 23.30 19.56
C GLN A 121 16.36 24.13 18.31
N VAL A 122 15.84 23.69 17.15
CA VAL A 122 16.10 24.39 15.87
C VAL A 122 14.81 24.83 15.22
N LEU A 123 13.90 23.91 14.90
CA LEU A 123 12.73 24.24 14.08
C LEU A 123 11.68 25.05 14.85
N MET A 124 11.40 24.68 16.10
CA MET A 124 10.43 25.39 16.94
C MET A 124 10.82 26.86 17.20
N PRO A 125 12.05 27.17 17.66
CA PRO A 125 12.49 28.57 17.80
C PRO A 125 12.41 29.36 16.49
N LEU A 126 12.83 28.78 15.36
CA LEU A 126 12.74 29.43 14.06
C LEU A 126 11.29 29.73 13.64
N TYR A 127 10.33 28.89 14.01
CA TYR A 127 8.92 29.15 13.73
C TYR A 127 8.29 30.17 14.67
N GLU A 128 8.80 30.31 15.89
CA GLU A 128 8.39 31.33 16.86
C GLU A 128 8.94 32.70 16.48
N GLU A 129 10.18 32.77 16.01
CA GLU A 129 10.80 34.01 15.50
C GLU A 129 10.16 34.49 14.18
N HIS A 130 9.61 33.56 13.38
CA HIS A 130 9.01 33.84 12.07
C HIS A 130 7.55 33.34 11.97
N PRO A 131 6.59 33.99 12.65
CA PRO A 131 5.18 33.60 12.63
C PRO A 131 4.53 33.75 11.24
N GLU A 132 5.10 34.57 10.36
CA GLU A 132 4.65 34.79 8.98
C GLU A 132 4.85 33.59 8.05
N LEU A 133 5.64 32.58 8.47
CA LEU A 133 5.91 31.41 7.65
C LEU A 133 4.63 30.57 7.44
N SER A 134 4.28 30.37 6.17
CA SER A 134 3.22 29.44 5.78
C SER A 134 3.61 27.99 6.10
N GLN A 135 2.61 27.11 6.25
CA GLN A 135 2.84 25.68 6.48
C GLN A 135 3.69 25.03 5.38
N ALA A 136 3.55 25.46 4.12
CA ALA A 136 4.35 24.96 3.00
C ALA A 136 5.84 25.33 3.16
N GLN A 137 6.14 26.54 3.64
CA GLN A 137 7.50 26.97 3.92
C GLN A 137 8.11 26.22 5.11
N LYS A 138 7.34 26.01 6.18
CA LYS A 138 7.77 25.20 7.34
C LYS A 138 8.13 23.76 6.94
N VAL A 139 7.30 23.12 6.11
CA VAL A 139 7.61 21.79 5.55
C VAL A 139 8.88 21.80 4.69
N THR A 140 9.10 22.87 3.93
CA THR A 140 10.30 23.02 3.09
C THR A 140 11.55 23.15 3.94
N MET A 141 11.50 23.94 5.02
CA MET A 141 12.59 24.08 5.99
C MET A 141 12.90 22.76 6.70
N LEU A 142 11.88 22.01 7.15
CA LEU A 142 12.06 20.68 7.74
C LEU A 142 12.76 19.73 6.77
N LYS A 143 12.35 19.69 5.49
CA LYS A 143 13.01 18.87 4.46
C LYS A 143 14.49 19.24 4.29
N PHE A 144 14.79 20.53 4.24
CA PHE A 144 16.16 21.00 4.12
C PHE A 144 17.01 20.60 5.34
N ALA A 145 16.47 20.76 6.54
CA ALA A 145 17.14 20.37 7.78
C ALA A 145 17.44 18.86 7.84
N LEU A 146 16.47 18.02 7.45
CA LEU A 146 16.65 16.57 7.38
C LEU A 146 17.70 16.17 6.33
N MET A 147 17.72 16.85 5.18
CA MET A 147 18.71 16.61 4.13
C MET A 147 20.13 16.96 4.60
N GLU A 148 20.32 18.09 5.27
CA GLU A 148 21.62 18.47 5.83
C GLU A 148 22.07 17.54 6.96
N MET A 149 21.14 17.06 7.80
CA MET A 149 21.44 16.04 8.80
C MET A 149 21.92 14.74 8.13
N HIS A 150 21.21 14.26 7.11
CA HIS A 150 21.60 13.07 6.35
C HIS A 150 22.98 13.26 5.70
N LYS A 151 23.23 14.42 5.09
CA LYS A 151 24.53 14.75 4.50
C LYS A 151 25.65 14.67 5.53
N LYS A 152 25.47 15.26 6.72
CA LYS A 152 26.47 15.18 7.82
C LYS A 152 26.71 13.75 8.28
N MET A 153 25.64 12.96 8.43
CA MET A 153 25.73 11.54 8.78
C MET A 153 26.55 10.76 7.75
N MET A 154 26.29 10.97 6.46
CA MET A 154 27.05 10.31 5.38
C MET A 154 28.53 10.73 5.37
N HIS A 155 28.83 12.01 5.60
CA HIS A 155 30.22 12.47 5.72
C HIS A 155 30.93 11.86 6.94
N GLN A 156 30.22 11.71 8.06
CA GLN A 156 30.77 11.07 9.26
C GLN A 156 31.09 9.60 8.99
N ILE A 157 30.21 8.87 8.31
CA ILE A 157 30.45 7.48 7.89
C ILE A 157 31.69 7.41 7.00
N GLN A 158 31.78 8.25 5.97
CA GLN A 158 32.95 8.30 5.08
C GLN A 158 34.25 8.66 5.82
N SER A 159 34.21 9.59 6.76
CA SER A 159 35.37 9.94 7.58
C SER A 159 35.81 8.79 8.49
N MET A 160 34.86 8.02 9.03
CA MET A 160 35.16 6.84 9.84
C MET A 160 35.73 5.70 8.99
N GLU A 161 35.23 5.50 7.77
CA GLU A 161 35.79 4.55 6.80
C GLU A 161 37.25 4.88 6.48
N GLN A 162 37.54 6.14 6.17
CA GLN A 162 38.91 6.60 5.88
C GLN A 162 39.84 6.44 7.10
N ALA A 163 39.35 6.71 8.31
CA ALA A 163 40.12 6.50 9.53
C ALA A 163 40.38 5.00 9.80
N GLY A 164 39.40 4.13 9.56
CA GLY A 164 39.54 2.67 9.67
C GLY A 164 40.54 2.09 8.66
N CYS A 165 40.59 2.63 7.44
CA CYS A 165 41.57 2.23 6.42
C CYS A 165 43.02 2.59 6.77
N LEU A 166 43.26 3.63 7.60
CA LEU A 166 44.61 3.99 8.04
C LEU A 166 45.19 2.98 9.03
N PHE A 167 44.37 2.34 9.86
CA PHE A 167 44.83 1.34 10.84
C PHE A 167 45.10 -0.04 10.24
N HIS A 168 44.56 -0.34 9.05
CA HIS A 168 44.76 -1.66 8.42
C HIS A 168 46.05 -1.74 7.57
N ARG A 169 46.68 -0.59 7.27
CA ARG A 169 47.83 -0.50 6.37
C ARG A 169 49.20 -0.60 7.07
N ASP A 170 49.24 -0.51 8.39
CA ASP A 170 50.48 -0.61 9.18
C ASP A 170 50.75 -2.04 9.71
N ALA A 171 49.87 -3.00 9.45
CA ALA A 171 50.04 -4.40 9.90
C ALA A 171 50.83 -5.29 8.91
N SER A 172 51.40 -4.73 7.84
CA SER A 172 52.17 -5.47 6.82
C SER A 172 53.60 -4.94 6.63
N GLY A 173 54.36 -4.80 7.71
CA GLY A 173 55.77 -4.38 7.59
C GLY A 173 56.58 -4.45 8.86
N SER A 174 57.06 -5.65 9.22
CA SER A 174 58.45 -5.92 9.66
C SER A 174 58.54 -7.27 10.37
N SER A 175 59.02 -8.30 9.66
CA SER A 175 59.57 -9.51 10.29
C SER A 175 60.99 -9.21 10.78
N PRO A 176 61.33 -9.44 12.07
CA PRO A 176 62.72 -9.40 12.50
C PRO A 176 63.40 -10.72 12.10
N SER A 177 64.50 -10.57 11.35
CA SER A 177 65.37 -11.66 10.90
C SER A 177 66.01 -12.36 12.10
N ARG A 178 65.97 -13.70 12.13
CA ARG A 178 66.77 -14.52 13.04
C ARG A 178 68.26 -14.31 12.74
N ILE A 179 69.04 -14.00 13.77
CA ILE A 179 70.50 -14.14 13.75
C ILE A 179 70.84 -15.44 14.49
N SER A 180 71.77 -16.18 13.89
CA SER A 180 72.28 -17.51 14.25
C SER A 180 72.84 -17.63 15.67
#